data_AF-S4RG30-F1
#
_entry.id   AF-S4RG30-F1
#
_cell.length_a   1.000
_cell.length_b   1.000
_cell.length_c   1.000
_cell.angle_alpha   90.00
_cell.angle_beta   90.00
_cell.angle_gamma   90.00
#
_symmetry.space_group_name_H-M   'P 1'
#
loop_
_entity.id
_entity.type
_entity.pdbx_description
1 polymer ?
#
loop_
_entity_poly.entity_id
_entity_poly.type
_entity_poly.pdbx_seq_one_letter_code
_entity_poly.pdbx_strand_id
1 'polypeptide(L)'
;AQDSGVGGGLGLRVGDVVTTVGECSVAGAARWAGCLVEEAARPPQGFCLSSAGLHLLLLQRPASVYRREDGSVECCRNGSETDLCFSYSYSSSNAKYACLSVRRVLGESRACGSNADCRGAAAAAAAAGGEGGGGGDAGALCVCPALGNGTRLLRVVHAPRPHTLYVGHPLQPLYSVTMSDYVPRFTFLSIHLPPMLETFCKYLVSLSGALALVNSVPCFALDGQWILTALLELVLTGHERVASLVLLGGTALLAGNVCLGMWTLVVG
;
A
#
# COMPACT_ATOMS: atom_id res chain seq x y z
N ALA A 1 2.09 -7.94 13.89
CA ALA A 1 2.65 -8.15 12.54
C ALA A 1 4.15 -8.52 12.60
N GLN A 2 4.54 -9.48 13.46
CA GLN A 2 5.93 -9.95 13.54
C GLN A 2 6.20 -11.21 12.71
N ASP A 3 5.16 -11.96 12.31
CA ASP A 3 5.30 -13.25 11.59
C ASP A 3 4.77 -13.23 10.14
N SER A 4 4.44 -12.07 9.59
CA SER A 4 4.09 -11.98 8.16
C SER A 4 5.39 -11.85 7.38
N GLY A 5 5.62 -12.63 6.31
CA GLY A 5 6.85 -12.54 5.49
C GLY A 5 7.16 -11.17 4.88
N VAL A 6 6.25 -10.19 5.04
CA VAL A 6 6.42 -8.77 4.69
C VAL A 6 7.03 -7.94 5.83
N GLY A 7 6.86 -8.38 7.08
CA GLY A 7 7.42 -7.81 8.31
C GLY A 7 8.68 -8.54 8.74
N GLY A 8 9.68 -7.80 9.25
CA GLY A 8 10.98 -8.34 9.67
C GLY A 8 12.08 -7.29 9.59
N GLY A 9 13.32 -7.67 9.95
CA GLY A 9 14.46 -6.74 9.93
C GLY A 9 14.68 -6.03 8.59
N LEU A 10 14.41 -6.75 7.49
CA LEU A 10 14.50 -6.32 6.09
C LEU A 10 13.13 -6.00 5.45
N GLY A 11 12.05 -6.10 6.23
CA GLY A 11 10.67 -5.87 5.82
C GLY A 11 10.26 -4.39 5.85
N LEU A 12 8.99 -4.15 5.48
CA LEU A 12 8.36 -2.83 5.60
C LEU A 12 8.21 -2.44 7.08
N ARG A 13 8.33 -1.15 7.36
CA ARG A 13 8.16 -0.55 8.68
C ARG A 13 7.19 0.61 8.59
N VAL A 14 6.59 0.93 9.74
CA VAL A 14 5.72 2.10 9.87
C VAL A 14 6.52 3.35 9.52
N GLY A 15 6.00 4.13 8.57
CA GLY A 15 6.62 5.36 8.07
C GLY A 15 7.38 5.22 6.76
N ASP A 16 7.58 4.01 6.23
CA ASP A 16 8.11 3.86 4.87
C ASP A 16 7.12 4.42 3.84
N VAL A 17 7.67 5.00 2.78
CA VAL A 17 6.91 5.53 1.64
C VAL A 17 7.05 4.56 0.49
N VAL A 18 6.02 3.74 0.26
CA VAL A 18 5.99 2.78 -0.85
C VAL A 18 5.64 3.50 -2.16
N THR A 19 6.46 3.30 -3.18
CA THR A 19 6.31 3.97 -4.48
C THR A 19 6.05 2.99 -5.62
N THR A 20 6.58 1.77 -5.56
CA THR A 20 6.31 0.74 -6.56
C THR A 20 6.25 -0.67 -5.96
N VAL A 21 5.49 -1.54 -6.62
CA VAL A 21 5.41 -2.99 -6.33
C VAL A 21 5.56 -3.73 -7.65
N GLY A 22 6.62 -4.52 -7.78
CA GLY A 22 6.97 -5.14 -9.06
C GLY A 22 7.26 -4.08 -10.12
N GLU A 23 6.42 -4.01 -11.13
CA GLU A 23 6.43 -2.96 -12.18
C GLU A 23 5.28 -1.95 -12.04
N CYS A 24 4.48 -2.06 -10.97
CA CYS A 24 3.30 -1.24 -10.74
C CYS A 24 3.64 -0.03 -9.86
N SER A 25 3.33 1.19 -10.32
CA SER A 25 3.49 2.41 -9.52
C SER A 25 2.32 2.58 -8.54
N VAL A 26 2.67 2.84 -7.28
CA VAL A 26 1.74 3.05 -6.16
C VAL A 26 1.72 4.53 -5.82
N ALA A 27 0.60 5.19 -6.10
CA ALA A 27 0.39 6.62 -5.79
C ALA A 27 -0.48 6.85 -4.54
N GLY A 28 -0.97 5.78 -3.90
CA GLY A 28 -1.85 5.86 -2.73
C GLY A 28 -2.38 4.50 -2.29
N ALA A 29 -3.16 4.49 -1.22
CA ALA A 29 -3.68 3.28 -0.57
C ALA A 29 -4.58 2.45 -1.49
N ALA A 30 -5.43 3.09 -2.30
CA ALA A 30 -6.28 2.40 -3.26
C ALA A 30 -5.46 1.71 -4.37
N ARG A 31 -4.39 2.36 -4.86
CA ARG A 31 -3.56 1.82 -5.95
C ARG A 31 -2.73 0.62 -5.49
N TRP A 32 -2.30 0.61 -4.22
CA TRP A 32 -1.61 -0.52 -3.61
C TRP A 32 -2.39 -1.83 -3.76
N ALA A 33 -3.69 -1.83 -3.39
CA ALA A 33 -4.53 -3.01 -3.51
C ALA A 33 -4.67 -3.48 -4.96
N GLY A 34 -4.90 -2.54 -5.89
CA GLY A 34 -4.96 -2.83 -7.32
C GLY A 34 -3.67 -3.44 -7.87
N CYS A 35 -2.49 -2.92 -7.46
CA CYS A 35 -1.21 -3.45 -7.89
C CYS A 35 -1.00 -4.91 -7.45
N LEU A 36 -1.36 -5.27 -6.22
CA LEU A 36 -1.22 -6.65 -5.74
C LEU A 36 -2.13 -7.63 -6.49
N VAL A 37 -3.35 -7.21 -6.83
CA VAL A 37 -4.27 -8.01 -7.63
C VAL A 37 -3.74 -8.20 -9.06
N GLU A 38 -3.18 -7.16 -9.67
CA GLU A 38 -2.52 -7.25 -10.97
C GLU A 38 -1.32 -8.21 -10.93
N GLU A 39 -0.44 -8.11 -9.92
CA GLU A 39 0.70 -9.00 -9.74
C GLU A 39 0.29 -10.46 -9.47
N ALA A 40 -0.87 -10.68 -8.84
CA ALA A 40 -1.43 -12.01 -8.68
C ALA A 40 -1.88 -12.61 -10.01
N ALA A 41 -2.53 -11.80 -10.86
CA ALA A 41 -3.05 -12.21 -12.16
C ALA A 41 -1.96 -12.41 -13.24
N ARG A 42 -0.83 -11.71 -13.14
CA ARG A 42 0.28 -11.83 -14.09
C ARG A 42 1.00 -13.18 -13.98
N PRO A 43 1.56 -13.71 -15.08
CA PRO A 43 2.45 -14.88 -15.02
C PRO A 43 3.70 -14.56 -14.20
N PRO A 44 4.38 -15.59 -13.63
CA PRO A 44 5.62 -15.38 -12.87
C PRO A 44 6.67 -14.73 -13.78
N GLN A 45 7.25 -13.63 -13.30
CA GLN A 45 8.26 -12.88 -14.03
C GLN A 45 9.66 -13.25 -13.53
N GLY A 46 10.61 -13.27 -14.47
CA GLY A 46 12.04 -13.33 -14.19
C GLY A 46 12.69 -11.96 -14.23
N PHE A 47 14.01 -11.96 -14.17
CA PHE A 47 14.84 -10.76 -14.18
C PHE A 47 15.96 -10.88 -15.20
N CYS A 48 16.29 -9.79 -15.87
CA CYS A 48 17.37 -9.81 -16.85
C CYS A 48 18.74 -9.77 -16.18
N LEU A 49 19.61 -10.71 -16.54
CA LEU A 49 20.99 -10.79 -16.08
C LEU A 49 21.94 -10.97 -17.28
N SER A 50 23.10 -10.32 -17.26
CA SER A 50 24.11 -10.51 -18.31
C SER A 50 24.69 -11.93 -18.29
N SER A 51 24.98 -12.50 -19.46
CA SER A 51 25.58 -13.83 -19.60
C SER A 51 26.90 -13.94 -18.85
N ALA A 52 27.76 -12.93 -18.96
CA ALA A 52 29.02 -12.83 -18.24
C ALA A 52 28.82 -12.76 -16.71
N GLY A 53 27.86 -11.95 -16.25
CA GLY A 53 27.51 -11.85 -14.84
C GLY A 53 26.98 -13.16 -14.27
N LEU A 54 26.13 -13.87 -15.02
CA LEU A 54 25.62 -15.19 -14.65
C LEU A 54 26.76 -16.21 -14.59
N HIS A 55 27.67 -16.23 -15.57
CA HIS A 55 28.79 -17.16 -15.59
C HIS A 55 29.72 -16.97 -14.39
N LEU A 56 30.04 -15.73 -14.04
CA LEU A 56 30.84 -15.42 -12.84
C LEU A 56 30.15 -15.91 -11.55
N LEU A 57 28.83 -15.77 -11.44
CA LEU A 57 28.07 -16.24 -10.28
C LEU A 57 28.01 -17.76 -10.19
N LEU A 58 27.91 -18.44 -11.33
CA LEU A 58 27.92 -19.91 -11.41
C LEU A 58 29.27 -20.51 -10.98
N LEU A 59 30.40 -19.85 -11.31
CA LEU A 59 31.73 -20.29 -10.88
C LEU A 59 31.90 -20.22 -9.35
N GLN A 60 31.21 -19.28 -8.69
CA GLN A 60 31.30 -19.13 -7.24
C GLN A 60 30.48 -20.17 -6.48
N ARG A 61 29.35 -20.63 -7.03
CA ARG A 61 28.49 -21.62 -6.39
C ARG A 61 27.85 -22.58 -7.39
N PRO A 62 28.34 -23.83 -7.50
CA PRO A 62 27.67 -24.85 -8.29
C PRO A 62 26.32 -25.22 -7.64
N ALA A 63 25.27 -25.25 -8.45
CA ALA A 63 23.91 -25.56 -8.00
C ALA A 63 23.66 -27.08 -8.07
N SER A 64 23.20 -27.69 -6.97
CA SER A 64 22.73 -29.07 -6.93
C SER A 64 21.21 -29.10 -6.93
N VAL A 65 20.59 -29.58 -8.01
CA VAL A 65 19.13 -29.47 -8.20
C VAL A 65 18.39 -30.57 -7.45
N TYR A 66 17.49 -30.17 -6.55
CA TYR A 66 16.54 -31.04 -5.88
C TYR A 66 15.11 -30.58 -6.19
N ARG A 67 14.25 -31.48 -6.68
CA ARG A 67 12.82 -31.19 -6.89
C ARG A 67 12.05 -31.66 -5.67
N ARG A 68 11.26 -30.76 -5.07
CA ARG A 68 10.32 -31.08 -4.00
C ARG A 68 8.98 -31.53 -4.58
N GLU A 69 8.18 -32.22 -3.76
CA GLU A 69 6.86 -32.74 -4.14
C GLU A 69 5.84 -31.61 -4.42
N ASP A 70 6.04 -30.42 -3.88
CA ASP A 70 5.23 -29.22 -4.12
C ASP A 70 5.50 -28.55 -5.48
N GLY A 71 6.40 -29.13 -6.29
CA GLY A 71 6.84 -28.59 -7.58
C GLY A 71 7.90 -27.49 -7.48
N SER A 72 8.30 -27.09 -6.26
CA SER A 72 9.41 -26.16 -6.07
C SER A 72 10.76 -26.83 -6.36
N VAL A 73 11.72 -26.04 -6.83
CA VAL A 73 13.08 -26.53 -7.10
C VAL A 73 14.04 -25.85 -6.14
N GLU A 74 14.71 -26.66 -5.32
CA GLU A 74 15.73 -26.20 -4.40
C GLU A 74 17.10 -26.53 -4.98
N CYS A 75 17.92 -25.50 -5.19
CA CYS A 75 19.28 -25.68 -5.68
C CYS A 75 20.37 -25.01 -4.83
N CYS A 76 19.96 -24.43 -3.70
CA CYS A 76 20.82 -23.77 -2.73
C CYS A 76 21.05 -24.67 -1.51
N ARG A 77 22.07 -25.53 -1.54
CA ARG A 77 22.45 -26.33 -0.35
C ARG A 77 23.24 -25.45 0.62
N ASN A 78 22.82 -25.37 1.88
CA ASN A 78 23.41 -24.48 2.91
C ASN A 78 23.43 -22.99 2.49
N GLY A 79 22.44 -22.55 1.70
CA GLY A 79 22.29 -21.15 1.32
C GLY A 79 21.88 -20.26 2.51
N SER A 80 22.19 -18.97 2.42
CA SER A 80 21.65 -17.98 3.34
C SER A 80 20.15 -17.76 3.09
N GLU A 81 19.42 -17.16 4.03
CA GLU A 81 18.00 -16.78 3.85
C GLU A 81 17.76 -15.80 2.66
N THR A 82 18.84 -15.29 2.05
CA THR A 82 18.79 -14.33 0.93
C THR A 82 19.07 -14.97 -0.43
N ASP A 83 19.31 -16.28 -0.46
CA ASP A 83 19.62 -17.03 -1.68
C ASP A 83 18.39 -17.78 -2.17
N LEU A 84 18.09 -17.66 -3.48
CA LEU A 84 17.01 -18.40 -4.12
C LEU A 84 17.53 -19.16 -5.34
N CYS A 85 16.81 -20.22 -5.68
CA CYS A 85 17.05 -20.97 -6.90
C CYS A 85 16.42 -20.23 -8.10
N PHE A 86 17.20 -19.97 -9.14
CA PHE A 86 16.74 -19.38 -10.39
C PHE A 86 16.91 -20.36 -11.53
N SER A 87 15.89 -20.46 -12.37
CA SER A 87 15.89 -21.19 -13.62
C SER A 87 16.27 -20.26 -14.78
N TYR A 88 17.02 -20.77 -15.75
CA TYR A 88 17.42 -20.03 -16.94
C TYR A 88 17.67 -20.98 -18.10
N SER A 89 17.66 -20.46 -19.32
CA SER A 89 17.77 -21.28 -20.53
C SER A 89 18.48 -20.49 -21.63
N TYR A 90 19.56 -21.05 -22.19
CA TYR A 90 20.30 -20.42 -23.30
C TYR A 90 19.58 -20.59 -24.65
N SER A 91 18.86 -21.69 -24.81
CA SER A 91 18.07 -22.10 -25.97
C SER A 91 16.94 -23.00 -25.45
N SER A 92 15.82 -23.12 -26.16
CA SER A 92 14.59 -23.84 -25.75
C SER A 92 14.79 -25.31 -25.32
N SER A 93 16.01 -25.85 -25.40
CA SER A 93 16.42 -27.13 -24.83
C SER A 93 16.84 -27.00 -23.35
N ASN A 94 15.98 -27.48 -22.45
CA ASN A 94 16.18 -27.71 -21.01
C ASN A 94 16.51 -26.49 -20.12
N ALA A 95 15.70 -26.29 -19.08
CA ALA A 95 15.95 -25.32 -18.03
C ALA A 95 17.16 -25.75 -17.16
N LYS A 96 18.13 -24.85 -17.02
CA LYS A 96 19.25 -24.95 -16.08
C LYS A 96 18.91 -24.17 -14.81
N TYR A 97 19.56 -24.49 -13.70
CA TYR A 97 19.31 -23.85 -12.41
C TYR A 97 20.59 -23.28 -11.81
N ALA A 98 20.47 -22.17 -11.10
CA ALA A 98 21.55 -21.47 -10.41
C ALA A 98 21.09 -21.02 -9.02
N CYS A 99 21.93 -21.19 -8.01
CA CYS A 99 21.70 -20.61 -6.69
C CYS A 99 22.26 -19.19 -6.65
N LEU A 100 21.40 -18.17 -6.58
CA LEU A 100 21.81 -16.77 -6.67
C LEU A 100 21.25 -15.95 -5.50
N SER A 101 22.05 -14.96 -5.05
CA SER A 101 21.57 -13.98 -4.09
C SER A 101 20.53 -13.07 -4.73
N VAL A 102 19.34 -13.03 -4.14
CA VAL A 102 18.19 -12.31 -4.71
C VAL A 102 18.47 -10.83 -4.88
N ARG A 103 19.11 -10.18 -3.88
CA ARG A 103 19.43 -8.74 -3.97
C ARG A 103 20.39 -8.41 -5.10
N ARG A 104 21.32 -9.32 -5.42
CA ARG A 104 22.26 -9.12 -6.52
C ARG A 104 21.59 -9.29 -7.88
N VAL A 105 20.64 -10.22 -7.99
CA VAL A 105 19.84 -10.42 -9.20
C VAL A 105 18.86 -9.26 -9.41
N LEU A 106 18.21 -8.80 -8.34
CA LEU A 106 17.11 -7.82 -8.39
C LEU A 106 17.52 -6.36 -8.45
N GLY A 107 18.83 -6.04 -8.43
CA GLY A 107 19.37 -4.68 -8.35
C GLY A 107 18.80 -3.71 -9.40
N GLU A 108 19.57 -3.34 -10.41
CA GLU A 108 19.07 -2.51 -11.52
C GLU A 108 18.42 -3.37 -12.64
N SER A 109 18.03 -4.61 -12.32
CA SER A 109 17.46 -5.52 -13.31
C SER A 109 15.98 -5.23 -13.56
N ARG A 110 15.64 -5.17 -14.84
CA ARG A 110 14.26 -5.17 -15.32
C ARG A 110 13.65 -6.56 -15.26
N ALA A 111 12.32 -6.61 -15.15
CA ALA A 111 11.61 -7.88 -15.23
C ALA A 111 11.56 -8.40 -16.69
N CYS A 112 11.35 -9.71 -16.84
CA CYS A 112 11.26 -10.36 -18.14
C CYS A 112 10.36 -11.60 -18.08
N GLY A 113 9.70 -11.93 -19.18
CA GLY A 113 9.07 -13.22 -19.39
C GLY A 113 9.94 -14.17 -20.22
N SER A 114 10.81 -13.62 -21.05
CA SER A 114 11.68 -14.37 -21.97
C SER A 114 13.03 -13.70 -22.21
N ASN A 115 13.96 -14.43 -22.82
CA ASN A 115 15.27 -13.89 -23.22
C ASN A 115 15.14 -12.73 -24.24
N ALA A 116 14.06 -12.68 -25.03
CA ALA A 116 13.84 -11.61 -25.99
C ALA A 116 13.63 -10.26 -25.29
N ASP A 117 12.94 -10.28 -24.15
CA ASP A 117 12.69 -9.10 -23.33
C ASP A 117 13.98 -8.54 -22.78
N CYS A 118 15.06 -9.34 -22.69
CA CYS A 118 16.36 -8.95 -22.14
C CYS A 118 17.34 -8.31 -23.13
N ARG A 119 17.01 -8.22 -24.42
CA ARG A 119 17.90 -7.65 -25.47
C ARG A 119 18.36 -6.19 -25.22
N GLY A 120 17.48 -5.30 -24.77
CA GLY A 120 17.83 -3.91 -24.43
C GLY A 120 18.67 -3.71 -23.15
N ALA A 121 18.65 -4.66 -22.22
CA ALA A 121 19.42 -4.62 -20.96
C ALA A 121 20.87 -4.99 -21.20
N ALA A 122 21.16 -5.84 -22.19
CA ALA A 122 22.52 -6.09 -22.66
C ALA A 122 23.17 -4.80 -23.20
N ALA A 123 22.41 -3.97 -23.92
CA ALA A 123 22.88 -2.68 -24.42
C ALA A 123 23.09 -1.65 -23.31
N ALA A 124 22.20 -1.60 -22.31
CA ALA A 124 22.34 -0.67 -21.17
C ALA A 124 23.51 -1.04 -20.25
N ALA A 125 23.73 -2.33 -19.99
CA ALA A 125 24.88 -2.82 -19.22
C ALA A 125 26.22 -2.56 -19.94
N ALA A 126 26.24 -2.60 -21.28
CA ALA A 126 27.41 -2.20 -22.06
C ALA A 126 27.66 -0.68 -22.02
N ALA A 127 26.61 0.13 -21.87
CA ALA A 127 26.71 1.59 -21.77
C ALA A 127 27.11 2.10 -20.36
N ALA A 128 26.86 1.31 -19.30
CA ALA A 128 27.13 1.68 -17.91
C ALA A 128 28.59 1.49 -17.44
N GLY A 129 29.54 1.17 -18.33
CA GLY A 129 30.98 1.33 -18.07
C GLY A 129 31.60 0.38 -17.04
N GLY A 130 31.53 -0.94 -17.27
CA GLY A 130 32.38 -1.90 -16.57
C GLY A 130 33.66 -2.19 -17.37
N GLU A 131 34.80 -1.66 -16.96
CA GLU A 131 36.13 -2.07 -17.43
C GLU A 131 36.36 -3.55 -17.08
N GLY A 132 36.15 -4.42 -18.06
CA GLY A 132 36.35 -5.86 -17.94
C GLY A 132 36.28 -6.49 -19.32
N GLY A 133 37.41 -6.45 -20.03
CA GLY A 133 37.55 -6.91 -21.40
C GLY A 133 37.27 -8.40 -21.60
N GLY A 134 36.76 -8.72 -22.79
CA GLY A 134 36.60 -10.08 -23.28
C GLY A 134 35.48 -10.17 -24.32
N GLY A 135 35.83 -10.11 -25.60
CA GLY A 135 34.91 -10.26 -26.73
C GLY A 135 34.29 -11.65 -26.79
N GLY A 136 33.24 -11.89 -26.00
CA GLY A 136 32.36 -13.05 -26.06
C GLY A 136 30.92 -12.62 -25.88
N ASP A 137 30.04 -13.06 -26.78
CA ASP A 137 28.59 -12.78 -26.87
C ASP A 137 27.95 -12.09 -25.66
N ALA A 138 27.74 -10.78 -25.78
CA ALA A 138 27.05 -9.93 -24.82
C ALA A 138 25.53 -10.18 -24.83
N GLY A 139 25.10 -11.41 -24.57
CA GLY A 139 23.69 -11.76 -24.38
C GLY A 139 23.23 -11.47 -22.95
N ALA A 140 22.02 -10.97 -22.78
CA ALA A 140 21.33 -10.99 -21.48
C ALA A 140 20.26 -12.08 -21.48
N LEU A 141 20.18 -12.82 -20.38
CA LEU A 141 19.27 -13.94 -20.19
C LEU A 141 18.21 -13.57 -19.15
N CYS A 142 17.02 -14.13 -19.34
CA CYS A 142 15.97 -14.03 -18.34
C CYS A 142 16.16 -15.15 -17.31
N VAL A 143 16.38 -14.76 -16.06
CA VAL A 143 16.49 -15.69 -14.92
C VAL A 143 15.19 -15.65 -14.11
N CYS A 144 14.48 -16.77 -14.02
CA CYS A 144 13.16 -16.85 -13.36
C CYS A 144 13.27 -17.60 -12.03
N PRO A 145 12.76 -17.07 -10.91
CA PRO A 145 12.82 -17.74 -9.61
C PRO A 145 12.03 -19.06 -9.65
N ALA A 146 12.65 -20.16 -9.22
CA ALA A 146 12.07 -21.51 -9.26
C ALA A 146 11.23 -21.79 -8.00
N LEU A 147 10.20 -20.97 -7.80
CA LEU A 147 9.30 -21.01 -6.66
C LEU A 147 8.11 -21.96 -6.89
N GLY A 148 7.48 -22.42 -5.81
CA GLY A 148 6.32 -23.31 -5.85
C GLY A 148 5.07 -22.64 -6.41
N ASN A 149 4.08 -23.44 -6.80
CA ASN A 149 2.83 -22.95 -7.36
C ASN A 149 2.12 -21.98 -6.40
N GLY A 150 1.75 -20.80 -6.90
CA GLY A 150 1.07 -19.76 -6.11
C GLY A 150 1.98 -18.87 -5.26
N THR A 151 3.29 -19.12 -5.25
CA THR A 151 4.29 -18.24 -4.60
C THR A 151 5.02 -17.39 -5.63
N ARG A 152 5.28 -16.12 -5.30
CA ARG A 152 5.97 -15.16 -6.16
C ARG A 152 7.02 -14.39 -5.37
N LEU A 153 8.03 -13.92 -6.10
CA LEU A 153 9.01 -12.97 -5.61
C LEU A 153 8.56 -11.57 -6.01
N LEU A 154 8.14 -10.76 -5.04
CA LEU A 154 7.74 -9.37 -5.24
C LEU A 154 8.84 -8.42 -4.74
N ARG A 155 9.14 -7.40 -5.55
CA ARG A 155 10.01 -6.28 -5.19
C ARG A 155 9.15 -5.10 -4.80
N VAL A 156 9.23 -4.67 -3.54
CA VAL A 156 8.54 -3.47 -3.04
C VAL A 156 9.57 -2.36 -2.90
N VAL A 157 9.44 -1.33 -3.72
CA VAL A 157 10.28 -0.13 -3.68
C VAL A 157 9.66 0.86 -2.72
N HIS A 158 10.47 1.31 -1.77
CA HIS A 158 10.10 2.30 -0.79
C HIS A 158 11.30 3.16 -0.41
N ALA A 159 11.02 4.29 0.24
CA ALA A 159 12.00 5.16 0.87
C ALA A 159 11.71 5.26 2.37
N PRO A 160 12.72 5.49 3.23
CA PRO A 160 14.12 5.78 2.91
C PRO A 160 15.05 4.55 2.89
N ARG A 161 14.51 3.35 3.11
CA ARG A 161 15.27 2.11 3.32
C ARG A 161 15.43 1.32 2.01
N PRO A 162 16.38 0.36 1.94
CA PRO A 162 16.54 -0.47 0.74
C PRO A 162 15.27 -1.28 0.46
N HIS A 163 15.05 -1.57 -0.83
CA HIS A 163 13.85 -2.26 -1.30
C HIS A 163 13.62 -3.57 -0.53
N THR A 164 12.35 -3.76 -0.15
CA THR A 164 11.91 -4.96 0.54
C THR A 164 11.55 -6.01 -0.49
N LEU A 165 12.07 -7.21 -0.26
CA LEU A 165 11.82 -8.37 -1.10
C LEU A 165 10.87 -9.27 -0.34
N TYR A 166 9.79 -9.67 -1.00
CA TYR A 166 8.78 -10.52 -0.43
C TYR A 166 8.69 -11.82 -1.24
N VAL A 167 8.70 -12.96 -0.55
CA VAL A 167 8.50 -14.28 -1.15
C VAL A 167 7.28 -14.89 -0.50
N GLY A 168 6.25 -15.16 -1.32
CA GLY A 168 5.00 -15.73 -0.83
C GLY A 168 3.84 -15.47 -1.77
N HIS A 169 2.61 -15.57 -1.27
CA HIS A 169 1.43 -15.35 -2.10
C HIS A 169 1.22 -13.86 -2.38
N PRO A 170 1.05 -13.42 -3.65
CA PRO A 170 1.02 -12.01 -4.02
C PRO A 170 -0.10 -11.19 -3.36
N LEU A 171 -1.20 -11.82 -2.93
CA LEU A 171 -2.29 -11.14 -2.24
C LEU A 171 -2.08 -11.02 -0.72
N GLN A 172 -1.16 -11.78 -0.12
CA GLN A 172 -0.96 -11.75 1.33
C GLN A 172 -0.54 -10.36 1.87
N PRO A 173 0.31 -9.57 1.17
CA PRO A 173 0.62 -8.20 1.58
C PRO A 173 -0.60 -7.28 1.74
N LEU A 174 -1.71 -7.58 1.07
CA LEU A 174 -2.95 -6.80 1.16
C LEU A 174 -3.52 -6.80 2.58
N TYR A 175 -3.36 -7.91 3.30
CA TYR A 175 -3.91 -8.11 4.64
C TYR A 175 -2.88 -7.87 5.75
N SER A 176 -1.59 -7.87 5.41
CA SER A 176 -0.51 -7.65 6.40
C SER A 176 0.00 -6.22 6.46
N VAL A 177 -0.29 -5.38 5.45
CA VAL A 177 0.19 -4.00 5.37
C VAL A 177 -0.99 -3.04 5.34
N THR A 178 -1.01 -2.10 6.29
CA THR A 178 -1.93 -0.97 6.27
C THR A 178 -1.29 0.22 5.55
N MET A 179 -2.01 0.78 4.59
CA MET A 179 -1.57 1.93 3.80
C MET A 179 -2.29 3.21 4.23
N SER A 180 -1.60 4.34 4.11
CA SER A 180 -2.13 5.68 4.32
C SER A 180 -1.81 6.53 3.09
N ASP A 181 -2.69 7.47 2.75
CA ASP A 181 -2.44 8.44 1.67
C ASP A 181 -1.55 9.61 2.11
N TYR A 182 -1.12 9.62 3.38
CA TYR A 182 -0.28 10.66 3.95
C TYR A 182 1.20 10.24 4.00
N VAL A 183 2.09 11.16 3.62
CA VAL A 183 3.55 10.97 3.64
C VAL A 183 4.18 11.70 4.84
N PRO A 184 5.00 11.04 5.67
CA PRO A 184 5.67 11.68 6.79
C PRO A 184 6.77 12.64 6.30
N ARG A 185 6.52 13.95 6.38
CA ARG A 185 7.51 14.99 6.03
C ARG A 185 8.42 15.37 7.20
N PHE A 186 7.90 15.24 8.42
CA PHE A 186 8.59 15.60 9.65
C PHE A 186 8.62 14.40 10.58
N THR A 187 9.81 14.03 11.07
CA THR A 187 10.00 12.85 11.92
C THR A 187 9.47 13.02 13.35
N PHE A 188 9.23 14.27 13.79
CA PHE A 188 8.68 14.54 15.12
C PHE A 188 7.15 14.44 15.19
N LEU A 189 6.46 14.53 14.05
CA LEU A 189 5.01 14.35 14.00
C LEU A 189 4.66 12.86 13.91
N SER A 190 3.71 12.44 14.74
CA SER A 190 3.14 11.09 14.64
C SER A 190 2.41 10.91 13.31
N ILE A 191 2.59 9.75 12.67
CA ILE A 191 1.90 9.37 11.42
C ILE A 191 0.38 9.28 11.58
N HIS A 192 -0.12 9.18 12.81
CA HIS A 192 -1.54 9.13 13.12
C HIS A 192 -2.18 10.51 13.30
N LEU A 193 -1.39 11.59 13.28
CA LEU A 193 -1.91 12.94 13.51
C LEU A 193 -2.84 13.43 12.38
N PRO A 194 -2.53 13.27 11.08
CA PRO A 194 -3.45 13.66 10.01
C PRO A 194 -4.84 13.00 10.10
N PRO A 195 -4.98 11.66 10.22
CA PRO A 195 -6.31 11.05 10.32
C PRO A 195 -7.03 11.42 11.62
N MET A 196 -6.31 11.65 12.73
CA MET A 196 -6.90 12.13 13.97
C MET A 196 -7.46 13.55 13.81
N LEU A 197 -6.70 14.45 13.19
CA LEU A 197 -7.13 15.82 12.93
C LEU A 197 -8.32 15.86 11.95
N GLU A 198 -8.28 15.06 10.89
CA GLU A 198 -9.39 14.94 9.95
C GLU A 198 -10.68 14.50 10.66
N THR A 199 -10.58 13.47 11.49
CA THR A 199 -11.71 12.96 12.28
C THR A 199 -12.22 14.00 13.28
N PHE A 200 -11.30 14.67 13.98
CA PHE A 200 -11.62 15.74 14.91
C PHE A 200 -12.34 16.90 14.21
N CYS A 201 -11.85 17.35 13.06
CA CYS A 201 -12.50 18.39 12.25
C CYS A 201 -13.89 17.98 11.77
N LYS A 202 -14.08 16.71 11.35
CA LYS A 202 -15.41 16.18 10.98
C LYS A 202 -16.38 16.28 12.15
N TYR A 203 -15.95 15.91 13.36
CA TYR A 203 -16.78 16.03 14.56
C TYR A 203 -17.03 17.47 14.95
N LEU A 204 -16.03 18.36 14.88
CA LEU A 204 -16.22 19.77 15.16
C LEU A 204 -17.25 20.40 14.21
N VAL A 205 -17.12 20.19 12.90
CA VAL A 205 -18.07 20.73 11.92
C VAL A 205 -19.46 20.17 12.16
N SER A 206 -19.59 18.87 12.42
CA SER A 206 -20.88 18.24 12.69
C SER A 206 -21.53 18.75 13.98
N LEU A 207 -20.76 18.86 15.07
CA LEU A 207 -21.26 19.29 16.38
C LEU A 207 -21.62 20.79 16.36
N SER A 208 -20.72 21.63 15.83
CA SER A 208 -20.97 23.07 15.69
C SER A 208 -22.15 23.34 14.76
N GLY A 209 -22.28 22.58 13.67
CA GLY A 209 -23.43 22.67 12.77
C GLY A 209 -24.75 22.30 13.47
N ALA A 210 -24.77 21.19 14.21
CA ALA A 210 -25.95 20.80 14.99
C ALA A 210 -26.30 21.85 16.06
N LEU A 211 -25.32 22.36 16.80
CA LEU A 211 -25.53 23.36 17.82
C LEU A 211 -26.04 24.69 17.23
N ALA A 212 -25.51 25.11 16.07
CA ALA A 212 -25.98 26.29 15.37
C ALA A 212 -27.44 26.16 14.92
N LEU A 213 -27.81 24.99 14.38
CA LEU A 213 -29.21 24.71 14.01
C LEU A 213 -30.13 24.74 15.24
N VAL A 214 -29.76 24.07 16.33
CA VAL A 214 -30.52 24.07 17.58
C VAL A 214 -30.70 25.50 18.09
N ASN A 215 -29.61 26.28 18.16
CA ASN A 215 -29.67 27.69 18.58
C ASN A 215 -30.55 28.56 17.69
N SER A 216 -30.69 28.24 16.40
CA SER A 216 -31.55 28.99 15.48
C SER A 216 -33.06 28.67 15.60
N VAL A 217 -33.44 27.58 16.28
CA VAL A 217 -34.85 27.20 16.44
C VAL A 217 -35.57 28.23 17.33
N PRO A 218 -36.77 28.70 16.95
CA PRO A 218 -37.56 29.65 17.75
C PRO A 218 -38.11 28.98 19.02
N CYS A 219 -37.28 28.93 20.04
CA CYS A 219 -37.57 28.41 21.38
C CYS A 219 -37.11 29.42 22.43
N PHE A 220 -37.74 29.41 23.60
CA PHE A 220 -37.28 30.23 24.72
C PHE A 220 -35.86 29.85 25.13
N ALA A 221 -35.06 30.85 25.49
CA ALA A 221 -33.67 30.72 25.92
C ALA A 221 -32.65 30.24 24.85
N LEU A 222 -33.04 30.18 23.57
CA LEU A 222 -32.12 29.99 22.44
C LEU A 222 -32.04 31.25 21.57
N ASP A 223 -30.99 31.36 20.74
CA ASP A 223 -30.78 32.52 19.87
C ASP A 223 -31.94 32.77 18.90
N GLY A 224 -32.66 31.71 18.52
CA GLY A 224 -33.82 31.73 17.64
C GLY A 224 -34.99 32.56 18.17
N GLN A 225 -35.07 32.79 19.50
CA GLN A 225 -36.09 33.68 20.06
C GLN A 225 -35.89 35.12 19.58
N TRP A 226 -34.64 35.59 19.59
CA TRP A 226 -34.29 36.96 19.20
C TRP A 226 -34.35 37.12 17.68
N ILE A 227 -34.00 36.08 16.92
CA ILE A 227 -34.13 36.06 15.46
C ILE A 227 -35.62 36.18 15.08
N LEU A 228 -36.51 35.42 15.73
CA LEU A 228 -37.94 35.45 15.45
C LEU A 228 -38.56 36.80 15.80
N THR A 229 -38.24 37.37 16.98
CA THR A 229 -38.80 38.65 17.40
C THR A 229 -38.39 39.77 16.46
N ALA A 230 -37.11 39.84 16.06
CA ALA A 230 -36.63 40.83 15.10
C ALA A 230 -37.32 40.70 13.73
N LEU A 231 -37.55 39.47 13.26
CA LEU A 231 -38.22 39.23 11.98
C LEU A 231 -39.71 39.60 12.03
N LEU A 232 -40.40 39.31 13.14
CA LEU A 232 -41.80 39.67 13.32
C LEU A 232 -42.02 41.18 13.51
N GLU A 233 -41.09 41.89 14.16
CA GLU A 233 -41.09 43.35 14.26
C GLU A 233 -41.05 44.02 12.88
N LEU A 234 -40.34 43.42 11.92
CA LEU A 234 -40.25 43.93 10.54
C LEU A 234 -41.51 43.68 9.70
N VAL A 235 -42.27 42.62 9.98
CA VAL A 235 -43.33 42.13 9.07
C VAL A 235 -44.75 42.35 9.62
N LEU A 236 -44.97 42.31 10.93
CA LEU A 236 -46.31 42.38 11.53
C LEU A 236 -46.46 43.44 12.64
N THR A 237 -47.56 44.19 12.57
CA THR A 237 -48.08 44.98 13.70
C THR A 237 -48.87 44.08 14.65
N GLY A 238 -48.47 44.00 15.93
CA GLY A 238 -49.11 43.11 16.93
C GLY A 238 -48.45 41.73 17.08
N HIS A 239 -47.14 41.66 16.85
CA HIS A 239 -46.32 40.44 16.84
C HIS A 239 -46.23 39.66 18.17
N GLU A 240 -46.49 40.30 19.31
CA GLU A 240 -46.36 39.74 20.66
C GLU A 240 -47.04 38.38 20.85
N ARG A 241 -48.29 38.25 20.40
CA ARG A 241 -49.09 37.02 20.56
C ARG A 241 -48.60 35.91 19.63
N VAL A 242 -48.21 36.26 18.41
CA VAL A 242 -47.72 35.31 17.40
C VAL A 242 -46.34 34.80 17.81
N ALA A 243 -45.43 35.68 18.22
CA ALA A 243 -44.12 35.32 18.75
C ALA A 243 -44.26 34.35 19.93
N SER A 244 -45.09 34.70 20.92
CA SER A 244 -45.32 33.87 22.10
C SER A 244 -45.82 32.46 21.77
N LEU A 245 -46.76 32.34 20.82
CA LEU A 245 -47.30 31.05 20.39
C LEU A 245 -46.24 30.19 19.67
N VAL A 246 -45.46 30.79 18.78
CA VAL A 246 -44.40 30.10 18.03
C VAL A 246 -43.29 29.63 18.98
N LEU A 247 -42.87 30.49 19.93
CA LEU A 247 -41.85 30.15 20.93
C LEU A 247 -42.31 29.04 21.88
N LEU A 248 -43.57 29.08 22.35
CA LEU A 248 -44.14 28.04 23.20
C LEU A 248 -44.20 26.70 22.47
N GLY A 249 -44.66 26.72 21.21
CA GLY A 249 -44.72 25.55 20.34
C GLY A 249 -43.34 24.95 20.11
N GLY A 250 -42.35 25.76 19.74
CA GLY A 250 -40.96 25.32 19.55
C GLY A 250 -40.37 24.70 20.81
N THR A 251 -40.56 25.36 21.95
CA THR A 251 -40.03 24.88 23.25
C THR A 251 -40.64 23.55 23.66
N ALA A 252 -41.96 23.38 23.48
CA ALA A 252 -42.64 22.12 23.76
C ALA A 252 -42.16 20.98 22.85
N LEU A 253 -41.93 21.27 21.56
CA LEU A 253 -41.44 20.29 20.59
C LEU A 253 -40.00 19.85 20.91
N LEU A 254 -39.12 20.81 21.24
CA LEU A 254 -37.75 20.53 21.64
C LEU A 254 -37.70 19.71 22.92
N ALA A 255 -38.43 20.13 23.97
CA ALA A 255 -38.51 19.42 25.24
C ALA A 255 -39.06 18.00 25.05
N GLY A 256 -40.11 17.83 24.25
CA GLY A 256 -40.68 16.52 23.93
C GLY A 256 -39.65 15.60 23.27
N ASN A 257 -38.92 16.09 22.26
CA ASN A 257 -37.87 15.33 21.59
C ASN A 257 -36.72 14.94 22.53
N VAL A 258 -36.28 15.85 23.41
CA VAL A 258 -35.24 15.55 24.41
C VAL A 258 -35.72 14.50 25.41
N CYS A 259 -36.94 14.64 25.93
CA CYS A 259 -37.52 13.66 26.86
C CYS A 259 -37.67 12.27 26.22
N LEU A 260 -38.13 12.20 24.97
CA LEU A 260 -38.23 10.94 24.23
C LEU A 260 -36.85 10.32 24.00
N GLY A 261 -35.86 11.11 23.58
CA GLY A 261 -34.48 10.65 23.41
C GLY A 261 -33.91 10.07 24.71
N MET A 262 -34.05 10.79 25.82
CA MET A 262 -33.61 10.32 27.15
C MET A 262 -34.36 9.07 27.60
N TRP A 263 -35.66 8.99 27.36
CA TRP A 263 -36.46 7.80 27.67
C TRP A 263 -35.96 6.57 26.90
N THR A 264 -35.69 6.72 25.60
CA THR A 264 -35.18 5.62 24.78
C THR A 264 -33.81 5.13 25.21
N LEU A 265 -32.95 6.00 25.75
CA LEU A 265 -31.62 5.62 26.27
C LEU A 265 -31.68 4.90 27.62
N VAL A 266 -32.74 5.11 28.40
CA VAL A 266 -32.90 4.51 29.73
C VAL A 266 -33.65 3.18 29.66
N VAL A 267 -34.60 3.06 28.72
CA VAL A 267 -35.46 1.87 28.59
C VAL A 267 -35.01 0.92 27.48
N GLY A 268 -34.24 1.40 26.50
CA GLY A 268 -33.62 0.58 25.44
C GLY A 268 -32.22 0.14 25.81
#